data_AF-A0A243AJN5-F1
#
_entry.id   AF-A0A243AJN5-F1
#
_cell.length_a   1.000
_cell.length_b   1.000
_cell.length_c   1.000
_cell.angle_alpha   90.00
_cell.angle_beta   90.00
_cell.angle_gamma   90.00
#
_symmetry.space_group_name_H-M   'P 1'
#
loop_
_entity.id
_entity.type
_entity.pdbx_description
1 polymer ?
#
loop_
_entity_poly.entity_id
_entity_poly.type
_entity_poly.pdbx_seq_one_letter_code
_entity_poly.pdbx_strand_id
1 'polypeptide(L)'
;MKKIQDERLILQNLNNIKIIYIVQTLSIIGILGYDLITKGFDGMKENPLWYLLLLTAIISAYLSMNISTDEEKEIKSPKKQLFISLFVVSVISLTIGSIIVIKNSILDGLIVGFVLFVSSLIPVIYVYKLRIKKNDD
;
A
#
# COMPACT_ATOMS: atom_id res chain seq x y z
N MET A 1 -22.15 -20.44 14.79
CA MET A 1 -22.00 -20.77 13.35
C MET A 1 -21.25 -22.08 13.22
N LYS A 2 -21.68 -23.01 12.36
CA LYS A 2 -20.92 -24.26 12.08
C LYS A 2 -19.74 -23.94 11.17
N LYS A 3 -18.56 -24.48 11.48
CA LYS A 3 -17.37 -24.35 10.64
C LYS A 3 -17.60 -25.11 9.33
N ILE A 4 -17.40 -24.45 8.19
CA ILE A 4 -17.43 -25.11 6.88
C ILE A 4 -16.18 -26.00 6.79
N GLN A 5 -16.38 -27.29 6.53
CA GLN A 5 -15.28 -28.27 6.40
C GLN A 5 -15.01 -28.68 4.95
N ASP A 6 -15.98 -28.48 4.05
CA ASP A 6 -15.82 -28.82 2.64
C ASP A 6 -14.98 -27.75 1.92
N GLU A 7 -13.88 -28.19 1.29
CA GLU A 7 -12.95 -27.34 0.52
C GLU A 7 -13.63 -26.59 -0.63
N ARG A 8 -14.62 -27.21 -1.29
CA ARG A 8 -15.34 -26.59 -2.42
C ARG A 8 -16.15 -25.39 -1.95
N LEU A 9 -16.82 -25.54 -0.80
CA LEU A 9 -17.59 -24.48 -0.18
C LEU A 9 -16.68 -23.36 0.38
N ILE A 10 -15.48 -23.70 0.88
CA ILE A 10 -14.47 -22.72 1.29
C ILE A 10 -14.03 -21.87 0.09
N LEU A 11 -13.69 -22.51 -1.04
CA LEU A 11 -13.24 -21.80 -2.24
C LEU A 11 -14.34 -20.91 -2.83
N GLN A 12 -15.59 -21.38 -2.83
CA GLN A 12 -16.73 -20.56 -3.23
C GLN A 12 -16.92 -19.36 -2.30
N ASN A 13 -16.77 -19.54 -0.98
CA ASN A 13 -16.85 -18.45 -0.02
C ASN A 13 -15.73 -17.41 -0.22
N LEU A 14 -14.51 -17.85 -0.52
CA LEU A 14 -13.39 -16.95 -0.85
C LEU A 14 -13.68 -16.13 -2.12
N ASN A 15 -14.24 -16.75 -3.16
CA ASN A 15 -14.66 -16.05 -4.37
C ASN A 15 -15.76 -15.03 -4.09
N ASN A 16 -16.72 -15.35 -3.22
CA ASN A 16 -17.76 -14.41 -2.79
C ASN A 16 -17.16 -13.21 -2.06
N ILE A 17 -16.25 -13.44 -1.10
CA ILE A 17 -15.53 -12.38 -0.38
C ILE A 17 -14.76 -11.50 -1.36
N LYS A 18 -14.09 -12.10 -2.36
CA LYS A 18 -13.37 -11.35 -3.40
C LYS A 18 -14.30 -10.41 -4.19
N ILE A 19 -15.47 -10.90 -4.61
CA ILE A 19 -16.46 -10.07 -5.33
C ILE A 19 -16.95 -8.93 -4.44
N ILE A 20 -17.31 -9.23 -3.18
CA ILE A 20 -17.76 -8.21 -2.22
C ILE A 20 -16.68 -7.15 -2.01
N TYR A 21 -15.42 -7.57 -1.84
CA TYR A 21 -14.30 -6.66 -1.65
C TYR A 21 -14.10 -5.72 -2.86
N ILE A 22 -14.20 -6.25 -4.09
CA ILE A 22 -14.11 -5.45 -5.32
C ILE A 22 -15.26 -4.43 -5.37
N VAL A 23 -16.50 -4.87 -5.15
CA VAL A 23 -17.68 -4.00 -5.20
C VAL A 23 -17.60 -2.92 -4.12
N GLN A 24 -17.20 -3.27 -2.90
CA GLN A 24 -17.03 -2.32 -1.79
C GLN A 24 -15.95 -1.28 -2.12
N THR A 25 -14.81 -1.73 -2.64
CA THR A 25 -13.70 -0.83 -3.01
C THR A 25 -14.13 0.13 -4.12
N LEU A 26 -14.79 -0.37 -5.18
CA LEU A 26 -15.30 0.46 -6.27
C LEU A 26 -16.37 1.45 -5.80
N SER A 27 -17.22 1.04 -4.86
CA SER A 27 -18.26 1.90 -4.29
C SER A 27 -17.65 3.04 -3.48
N ILE A 28 -16.64 2.75 -2.64
CA ILE A 28 -15.90 3.77 -1.87
C ILE A 28 -15.19 4.73 -2.83
N ILE A 29 -14.49 4.21 -3.86
CA ILE A 29 -13.84 5.03 -4.88
C ILE A 29 -14.86 5.89 -5.63
N GLY A 30 -16.03 5.36 -5.95
CA GLY A 30 -17.10 6.10 -6.63
C GLY A 30 -17.62 7.28 -5.80
N ILE A 31 -17.88 7.06 -4.50
CA ILE A 31 -18.33 8.12 -3.59
C ILE A 31 -17.24 9.20 -3.44
N LEU A 32 -16.00 8.79 -3.19
CA LEU A 32 -14.88 9.73 -3.03
C LEU A 32 -14.58 10.46 -4.34
N GLY A 33 -14.70 9.79 -5.49
CA GLY A 33 -14.57 10.40 -6.81
C GLY A 33 -15.65 11.45 -7.09
N TYR A 34 -16.88 11.19 -6.64
CA TYR A 34 -17.96 12.18 -6.71
C TYR A 34 -17.65 13.40 -5.82
N ASP A 35 -17.21 13.19 -4.58
CA ASP A 35 -16.79 14.27 -3.68
C ASP A 35 -15.60 15.05 -4.25
N LEU A 36 -14.65 14.38 -4.91
CA LEU A 36 -13.51 15.02 -5.56
C LEU A 36 -13.94 15.98 -6.68
N ILE A 37 -14.92 15.59 -7.48
CA ILE A 37 -15.43 16.42 -8.60
C ILE A 37 -16.31 17.57 -8.08
N THR A 38 -17.11 17.33 -7.04
CA THR A 38 -18.12 18.30 -6.57
C THR A 38 -17.62 19.24 -5.49
N LYS A 39 -16.79 18.75 -4.56
CA LYS A 39 -16.29 19.49 -3.38
C LYS A 39 -14.78 19.70 -3.41
N GLY A 40 -14.10 19.17 -4.43
CA GLY A 40 -12.65 19.25 -4.55
C GLY A 40 -11.91 18.29 -3.63
N PHE A 41 -10.58 18.40 -3.64
CA PHE A 41 -9.70 17.48 -2.91
C PHE A 41 -9.84 17.59 -1.39
N ASP A 42 -10.12 18.78 -0.87
CA ASP A 42 -10.31 18.97 0.57
C ASP A 42 -11.62 18.34 1.06
N GLY A 43 -12.72 18.53 0.33
CA GLY A 43 -14.00 17.89 0.64
C GLY A 43 -13.96 16.36 0.55
N MET A 44 -13.14 15.80 -0.35
CA MET A 44 -12.90 14.35 -0.41
C MET A 44 -12.15 13.84 0.83
N LYS A 45 -11.11 14.56 1.30
CA LYS A 45 -10.32 14.15 2.46
C LYS A 45 -11.10 14.23 3.78
N GLU A 46 -12.04 15.16 3.88
CA GLU A 46 -12.90 15.30 5.06
C GLU A 46 -13.93 14.16 5.18
N ASN A 47 -14.22 13.45 4.09
CA ASN A 47 -15.12 12.30 4.12
C ASN A 47 -14.48 11.13 4.90
N PRO A 48 -15.14 10.58 5.95
CA PRO A 48 -14.62 9.44 6.71
C PRO A 48 -14.24 8.22 5.86
N LEU A 49 -14.89 8.04 4.70
CA LEU A 49 -14.59 6.96 3.76
C LEU A 49 -13.16 7.07 3.18
N TRP A 50 -12.58 8.27 3.12
CA TRP A 50 -11.19 8.48 2.71
C TRP A 50 -10.22 7.76 3.64
N TYR A 51 -10.41 7.93 4.96
CA TYR A 51 -9.58 7.27 5.97
C TYR A 51 -9.82 5.77 6.00
N LEU A 52 -11.07 5.32 5.81
CA LEU A 52 -11.37 3.89 5.71
C LEU A 52 -10.66 3.25 4.50
N LEU A 53 -10.68 3.93 3.35
CA LEU A 53 -9.97 3.48 2.15
C LEU A 53 -8.46 3.39 2.40
N LEU A 54 -7.87 4.41 3.01
CA LEU A 54 -6.43 4.42 3.32
C LEU A 54 -6.05 3.30 4.29
N LEU A 55 -6.79 3.13 5.38
CA LEU A 55 -6.49 2.11 6.38
C LEU A 55 -6.58 0.70 5.80
N THR A 56 -7.66 0.42 5.06
CA THR A 56 -7.88 -0.89 4.43
C THR A 56 -6.83 -1.16 3.34
N ALA A 57 -6.45 -0.15 2.55
CA ALA A 57 -5.38 -0.26 1.57
C ALA A 57 -4.01 -0.56 2.22
N ILE A 58 -3.68 0.08 3.33
CA ILE A 58 -2.45 -0.18 4.08
C ILE A 58 -2.42 -1.64 4.58
N ILE A 59 -3.49 -2.09 5.24
CA ILE A 59 -3.60 -3.47 5.74
C ILE A 59 -3.48 -4.47 4.58
N SER A 60 -4.22 -4.24 3.49
CA SER A 60 -4.16 -5.08 2.30
C SER A 60 -2.75 -5.14 1.73
N ALA A 61 -2.04 -4.02 1.64
CA ALA A 61 -0.66 -3.97 1.14
C ALA A 61 0.28 -4.82 1.99
N TYR A 62 0.20 -4.73 3.32
CA TYR A 62 1.04 -5.55 4.22
C TYR A 62 0.72 -7.05 4.12
N LEU A 63 -0.57 -7.42 4.00
CA LEU A 63 -0.95 -8.82 3.79
C LEU A 63 -0.45 -9.34 2.43
N SER A 64 -0.58 -8.54 1.38
CA SER A 64 -0.09 -8.89 0.04
C SER A 64 1.43 -8.98 -0.01
N MET A 65 2.17 -8.14 0.73
CA MET A 65 3.63 -8.21 0.80
C MET A 65 4.13 -9.55 1.33
N ASN A 66 3.47 -10.10 2.37
CA ASN A 66 3.82 -11.39 2.95
C ASN A 66 3.68 -12.53 1.93
N ILE A 67 2.52 -12.59 1.25
CA ILE A 67 2.26 -13.58 0.20
C ILE A 67 3.24 -13.40 -0.96
N SER A 68 3.51 -12.16 -1.36
CA SER A 68 4.40 -11.87 -2.49
C SER A 68 5.82 -12.33 -2.23
N THR A 69 6.34 -12.20 -1.00
CA THR A 69 7.68 -12.71 -0.65
C THR A 69 7.73 -14.23 -0.65
N ASP A 70 6.65 -14.90 -0.27
CA ASP A 70 6.57 -16.37 -0.26
C ASP A 70 6.54 -16.92 -1.70
N GLU A 71 5.83 -16.27 -2.63
CA GLU A 71 5.77 -16.66 -4.04
C GLU A 71 7.05 -16.35 -4.85
N GLU A 72 8.01 -15.57 -4.33
CA GLU A 72 9.28 -15.30 -5.02
C GLU A 72 10.04 -16.62 -5.29
N LYS A 73 10.08 -17.07 -6.56
CA LYS A 73 10.70 -18.35 -6.97
C LYS A 73 12.22 -18.39 -6.84
N GLU A 74 12.87 -17.23 -6.88
CA GLU A 74 14.33 -17.10 -6.76
C GLU A 74 14.69 -16.49 -5.41
N ILE A 75 15.66 -17.11 -4.73
CA ILE A 75 16.29 -16.55 -3.54
C ILE A 75 17.15 -15.35 -3.96
N LYS A 76 16.52 -14.19 -4.03
CA LYS A 76 17.23 -12.92 -4.25
C LYS A 76 18.03 -12.60 -3.01
N SER A 77 19.28 -12.16 -3.17
CA SER A 77 20.10 -11.73 -2.04
C SER A 77 19.39 -10.56 -1.32
N PRO A 78 18.96 -10.73 -0.05
CA PRO A 78 18.09 -9.76 0.63
C PRO A 78 18.72 -8.37 0.71
N LYS A 79 20.05 -8.32 0.87
CA LYS A 79 20.83 -7.08 0.94
C LYS A 79 20.81 -6.30 -0.38
N LYS A 80 21.01 -6.94 -1.54
CA LYS A 80 20.97 -6.22 -2.84
C LYS A 80 19.57 -5.65 -3.10
N GLN A 81 18.53 -6.42 -2.78
CA GLN A 81 17.16 -5.98 -3.04
C GLN A 81 16.72 -4.86 -2.09
N LEU A 82 17.23 -4.86 -0.86
CA LEU A 82 17.12 -3.71 0.04
C LEU A 82 17.70 -2.44 -0.59
N PHE A 83 18.95 -2.50 -1.07
CA PHE A 83 19.59 -1.33 -1.68
C PHE A 83 18.80 -0.82 -2.89
N ILE A 84 18.29 -1.73 -3.73
CA ILE A 84 17.43 -1.36 -4.86
C ILE A 84 16.16 -0.67 -4.36
N SER A 85 15.46 -1.25 -3.37
CA SER A 85 14.24 -0.65 -2.84
C SER A 85 14.48 0.71 -2.19
N LEU A 86 15.61 0.88 -1.48
CA LEU A 86 15.98 2.14 -0.86
C LEU A 86 16.32 3.20 -1.92
N PHE A 87 17.02 2.81 -2.99
CA PHE A 87 17.31 3.69 -4.12
C PHE A 87 16.01 4.15 -4.80
N VAL A 88 15.09 3.23 -5.09
CA VAL A 88 13.78 3.55 -5.68
C VAL A 88 12.99 4.51 -4.80
N VAL A 89 12.91 4.25 -3.49
CA VAL A 89 12.23 5.14 -2.53
C VAL A 89 12.87 6.52 -2.49
N SER A 90 14.20 6.59 -2.52
CA SER A 90 14.93 7.87 -2.55
C SER A 90 14.61 8.66 -3.83
N VAL A 91 14.56 8.00 -4.99
CA VAL A 91 14.23 8.65 -6.26
C VAL A 91 12.79 9.16 -6.23
N ILE A 92 11.82 8.36 -5.77
CA ILE A 92 10.41 8.77 -5.68
C ILE A 92 10.22 9.94 -4.71
N SER A 93 10.88 9.91 -3.56
CA SER A 93 10.82 11.00 -2.58
C SER A 93 11.37 12.31 -3.17
N LEU A 94 12.51 12.25 -3.87
CA LEU A 94 13.12 13.41 -4.51
C LEU A 94 12.27 13.97 -5.65
N THR A 95 11.67 13.12 -6.48
CA THR A 95 10.80 13.59 -7.58
C THR A 95 9.57 14.29 -7.04
N ILE A 96 8.90 13.71 -6.04
CA ILE A 96 7.72 14.32 -5.41
C ILE A 96 8.09 15.62 -4.69
N GLY A 97 9.18 15.62 -3.91
CA GLY A 97 9.68 16.82 -3.23
C GLY A 97 9.97 17.95 -4.22
N SER A 98 10.63 17.64 -5.34
CA SER A 98 10.94 18.63 -6.40
C SER A 98 9.70 19.23 -7.04
N ILE A 99 8.65 18.43 -7.28
CA ILE A 99 7.37 18.92 -7.79
C ILE A 99 6.75 19.95 -6.82
N ILE A 100 6.88 19.72 -5.52
CA ILE A 100 6.34 20.62 -4.49
C ILE A 100 7.16 21.90 -4.40
N VAL A 101 8.49 21.83 -4.54
CA VAL A 101 9.36 23.03 -4.58
C VAL A 101 8.93 23.98 -5.70
N ILE A 102 8.56 23.44 -6.88
CA ILE A 102 8.12 24.26 -8.01
C ILE A 102 6.80 25.01 -7.70
N LYS A 103 5.90 24.39 -6.93
CA LYS A 103 4.57 24.96 -6.65
C LYS A 103 4.53 25.88 -5.43
N ASN A 104 5.28 25.54 -4.39
CA ASN A 104 5.20 26.20 -3.09
C ASN A 104 6.56 26.80 -2.75
N SER A 105 7.31 26.14 -1.86
CA SER A 105 8.59 26.61 -1.37
C SER A 105 9.59 25.45 -1.24
N ILE A 106 10.88 25.80 -1.19
CA ILE A 106 11.97 24.83 -1.00
C ILE A 106 11.78 24.06 0.32
N LEU A 107 11.35 24.76 1.37
CA LEU A 107 11.15 24.18 2.70
C LEU A 107 10.02 23.14 2.69
N ASP A 108 8.89 23.46 2.04
CA ASP A 108 7.75 22.53 1.95
C ASP A 108 8.11 21.27 1.15
N GLY A 109 8.82 21.43 0.04
CA GLY A 109 9.26 20.30 -0.77
C GLY A 109 10.25 19.40 -0.03
N LEU A 110 11.16 19.98 0.77
CA LEU A 110 12.07 19.22 1.63
C LEU A 110 11.31 18.47 2.73
N ILE A 111 10.37 19.12 3.42
CA ILE A 111 9.58 18.49 4.48
C ILE A 111 8.79 17.30 3.92
N VAL A 112 8.04 17.51 2.82
CA VAL A 112 7.23 16.45 2.24
C VAL A 112 8.08 15.31 1.69
N GLY A 113 9.17 15.64 0.98
CA GLY A 113 10.13 14.65 0.51
C GLY A 113 10.69 13.81 1.66
N PHE A 114 11.16 14.46 2.73
CA PHE A 114 11.72 13.80 3.89
C PHE A 114 10.70 12.91 4.61
N VAL A 115 9.47 13.40 4.84
CA VAL A 115 8.40 12.62 5.46
C VAL A 115 8.09 11.37 4.64
N LEU A 116 7.97 11.50 3.32
CA LEU A 116 7.74 10.35 2.43
C LEU A 116 8.88 9.34 2.45
N PHE A 117 10.13 9.82 2.52
CA PHE A 117 11.29 8.96 2.64
C PHE A 117 11.25 8.15 3.94
N VAL A 118 11.07 8.83 5.07
CA VAL A 118 11.04 8.21 6.41
C VAL A 118 9.86 7.23 6.54
N SER A 119 8.66 7.59 6.07
CA SER A 119 7.50 6.71 6.14
C SER A 119 7.69 5.43 5.31
N SER A 120 8.39 5.54 4.17
CA SER A 120 8.64 4.42 3.26
C SER A 120 9.71 3.45 3.77
N LEU A 121 10.54 3.84 4.74
CA LEU A 121 11.50 2.94 5.37
C LEU A 121 10.81 1.79 6.10
N ILE A 122 9.63 2.03 6.70
CA ILE A 122 8.92 1.01 7.47
C ILE A 122 8.54 -0.20 6.58
N PRO A 123 7.84 -0.01 5.43
CA PRO A 123 7.60 -1.11 4.48
C PRO A 123 8.87 -1.77 3.96
N VAL A 124 9.91 -0.99 3.61
CA VAL A 124 11.17 -1.52 3.05
C VAL A 124 11.88 -2.45 4.04
N ILE A 125 11.97 -2.04 5.30
CA ILE A 125 12.57 -2.83 6.37
C ILE A 125 11.71 -4.08 6.64
N TYR A 126 10.39 -3.94 6.62
CA TYR A 126 9.48 -5.07 6.82
C TYR A 126 9.68 -6.16 5.75
N VAL A 127 9.70 -5.78 4.47
CA VAL A 127 9.96 -6.72 3.36
C VAL A 127 11.33 -7.38 3.47
N TYR A 128 12.36 -6.65 3.92
CA TYR A 128 13.68 -7.24 4.16
C TYR A 128 13.68 -8.30 5.25
N LYS A 129 12.98 -8.05 6.36
CA LYS A 129 12.84 -9.03 7.43
C LYS A 129 12.15 -10.29 6.94
N LEU A 130 11.10 -10.15 6.13
CA LEU A 130 10.43 -11.30 5.51
C LEU A 130 11.37 -12.11 4.61
N ARG A 131 12.19 -11.44 3.80
CA ARG A 131 13.17 -12.13 2.93
C ARG A 131 14.30 -12.82 3.67
N ILE A 132 14.79 -12.26 4.79
CA ILE A 132 15.77 -12.96 5.64
C ILE A 132 15.14 -14.22 6.19
N LYS A 133 13.94 -14.11 6.78
CA LYS A 133 13.26 -15.25 7.38
C LYS A 133 13.09 -16.40 6.38
N LYS A 134 12.67 -16.10 5.15
CA LYS A 134 12.54 -17.09 4.07
C LYS A 134 13.87 -17.74 3.63
N ASN A 135 15.00 -17.05 3.77
CA ASN A 135 16.31 -17.62 3.42
C ASN A 135 16.88 -18.51 4.53
N ASP A 136 16.41 -18.34 5.76
CA ASP A 136 16.80 -19.15 6.91
C ASP A 136 15.96 -20.45 7.01
N ASP A 137 14.77 -20.47 6.38
CA ASP A 137 13.87 -21.63 6.23
C ASP A 137 14.24 -22.50 5.01
#